data_AF-A0A7C1A5Z8-F1
#
_entry.id   AF-A0A7C1A5Z8-F1
#
_cell.length_a   1.000
_cell.length_b   1.000
_cell.length_c   1.000
_cell.angle_alpha   90.00
_cell.angle_beta   90.00
_cell.angle_gamma   90.00
#
_symmetry.space_group_name_H-M   'P 1'
#
loop_
_entity.id
_entity.type
_entity.pdbx_description
1 polymer ?
#
loop_
_entity_poly.entity_id
_entity_poly.type
_entity_poly.pdbx_seq_one_letter_code
_entity_poly.pdbx_strand_id
1 'polypeptide(L)'
;MVEKPLEEQLVKDAPVYRVSIPDFYNNLEFIIQYCKREGITPILLTSPIPSLEKYYPPGKQSMMHIYHQYYNQQIHSLARSTGAGMVDLAREFNRYDDLFDDAVNDPIHFNARGHRVAAAEIYQVIKEQDILGSMDSRFKRQALGRAATQAYGRQK
;
A
#
# COMPACT_ATOMS: atom_id res chain seq x y z
N MET A 1 -30.10 15.80 -1.59
CA MET A 1 -28.94 16.69 -1.40
C MET A 1 -27.78 16.07 -2.14
N VAL A 2 -27.08 16.83 -2.99
CA VAL A 2 -25.88 16.32 -3.67
C VAL A 2 -24.73 16.46 -2.67
N GLU A 3 -24.06 15.36 -2.37
CA GLU A 3 -22.87 15.37 -1.51
C GLU A 3 -21.76 16.16 -2.20
N LYS A 4 -21.08 17.04 -1.46
CA LYS A 4 -20.01 17.86 -2.03
C LYS A 4 -18.77 17.00 -2.29
N PRO A 5 -18.00 17.26 -3.36
CA PRO A 5 -16.73 16.58 -3.61
C PRO A 5 -15.82 16.61 -2.38
N LEU A 6 -15.10 15.51 -2.11
CA LEU A 6 -14.25 15.36 -0.92
C LEU A 6 -13.26 16.52 -0.74
N GLU A 7 -12.70 17.03 -1.83
CA GLU A 7 -11.78 18.16 -1.86
C GLU A 7 -12.39 19.44 -1.23
N GLU A 8 -13.70 19.66 -1.42
CA GLU A 8 -14.40 20.85 -0.90
C GLU A 8 -14.72 20.74 0.60
N GLN A 9 -14.57 19.55 1.17
CA GLN A 9 -14.77 19.30 2.60
C GLN A 9 -13.49 19.56 3.41
N LEU A 10 -12.35 19.77 2.75
CA LEU A 10 -11.06 20.02 3.40
C LEU A 10 -10.90 21.49 3.79
N VAL A 11 -10.69 21.74 5.08
CA VAL A 11 -10.49 23.09 5.64
C VAL A 11 -9.04 23.51 5.43
N LYS A 12 -8.81 24.59 4.68
CA LYS A 12 -7.46 25.12 4.37
C LYS A 12 -6.72 25.68 5.59
N ASP A 13 -7.43 26.35 6.49
CA ASP A 13 -6.83 27.13 7.59
C ASP A 13 -6.64 26.34 8.89
N ALA A 14 -7.23 25.15 8.99
CA ALA A 14 -7.14 24.26 10.13
C ALA A 14 -7.28 22.81 9.66
N PRO A 15 -6.21 22.18 9.14
CA PRO A 15 -6.28 20.82 8.64
C PRO A 15 -6.60 19.88 9.81
N VAL A 16 -7.83 19.35 9.84
CA VAL A 16 -8.23 18.33 10.81
C VAL A 16 -7.77 16.98 10.26
N TYR A 17 -6.53 16.62 10.58
CA TYR A 17 -6.06 15.28 10.30
C TYR A 17 -6.77 14.29 11.24
N ARG A 18 -7.47 13.29 10.68
CA ARG A 18 -7.90 12.14 11.49
C ARG A 18 -6.70 11.42 12.12
N VAL A 19 -5.56 11.42 11.43
CA VAL A 19 -4.29 10.85 11.87
C VAL A 19 -3.18 11.82 11.47
N SER A 20 -2.45 12.39 12.43
CA SER A 20 -1.35 13.30 12.12
C SER A 20 -0.22 12.60 11.34
N ILE A 21 0.65 13.35 10.67
CA ILE A 21 1.82 12.77 9.98
C ILE A 21 2.72 11.97 10.94
N PRO A 22 3.07 12.47 12.14
CA PRO A 22 3.80 11.69 13.14
C PRO A 22 3.06 10.42 13.57
N ASP A 23 1.75 10.50 13.84
CA ASP A 23 0.97 9.32 14.25
C ASP A 23 0.90 8.29 13.14
N PHE A 24 0.73 8.71 11.89
CA PHE A 24 0.73 7.81 10.73
C PHE A 24 2.07 7.08 10.60
N TYR A 25 3.18 7.81 10.71
CA TYR A 25 4.52 7.21 10.70
C TYR A 25 4.66 6.16 11.82
N ASN A 26 4.36 6.55 13.05
CA ASN A 26 4.52 5.67 14.22
C ASN A 26 3.61 4.44 14.14
N ASN A 27 2.36 4.61 13.69
CA ASN A 27 1.42 3.52 13.49
C ASN A 27 1.93 2.54 12.43
N LEU A 28 2.42 3.05 11.30
CA LEU A 28 2.90 2.20 10.21
C LEU A 28 4.20 1.49 10.59
N GLU A 29 5.11 2.18 11.29
CA GLU A 29 6.31 1.57 11.87
C GLU A 29 5.96 0.43 12.82
N PHE A 30 5.02 0.66 13.74
CA PHE A 30 4.56 -0.36 14.68
C PHE A 30 4.01 -1.59 13.94
N ILE A 31 3.18 -1.40 12.91
CA ILE A 31 2.64 -2.49 12.09
C ILE A 31 3.77 -3.28 11.41
N ILE A 32 4.75 -2.59 10.81
CA ILE A 32 5.89 -3.23 10.15
C ILE A 32 6.69 -4.08 11.13
N GLN A 33 7.02 -3.52 12.30
CA GLN A 33 7.79 -4.22 13.32
C GLN A 33 7.03 -5.42 13.87
N TYR A 34 5.71 -5.28 14.08
CA TYR A 34 4.86 -6.38 14.48
C TYR A 34 4.89 -7.51 13.45
N CYS A 35 4.64 -7.21 12.17
CA CYS A 35 4.67 -8.21 11.10
C CYS A 35 6.01 -8.97 11.07
N LYS A 36 7.14 -8.25 11.14
CA LYS A 36 8.47 -8.85 11.10
C LYS A 36 8.73 -9.79 12.28
N ARG A 37 8.31 -9.40 13.48
CA ARG A 37 8.42 -10.27 14.67
C ARG A 37 7.61 -11.56 14.52
N GLU A 38 6.46 -11.50 13.85
CA GLU A 38 5.62 -12.67 13.57
C GLU A 38 6.04 -13.46 12.31
N GLY A 39 7.17 -13.10 11.69
CA GLY A 39 7.65 -13.76 10.46
C GLY A 39 6.80 -13.49 9.22
N ILE A 40 6.00 -12.43 9.25
CA ILE A 40 5.20 -11.91 8.13
C ILE A 40 6.04 -10.88 7.38
N THR A 41 6.07 -10.97 6.05
CA THR A 41 6.75 -9.99 5.19
C THR A 41 5.78 -8.85 4.84
N PRO A 42 5.93 -7.64 5.41
CA PRO A 42 5.07 -6.52 5.05
C PRO A 42 5.47 -5.94 3.69
N ILE A 43 4.47 -5.62 2.87
CA ILE A 43 4.60 -4.83 1.63
C ILE A 43 3.73 -3.59 1.80
N LEU A 44 4.35 -2.42 1.72
CA LEU A 44 3.67 -1.13 1.80
C LEU A 44 3.23 -0.68 0.41
N LEU A 45 2.10 0.02 0.32
CA LEU A 45 1.60 0.59 -0.93
C LEU A 45 1.51 2.10 -0.76
N THR A 46 2.08 2.88 -1.69
CA THR A 46 1.78 4.32 -1.75
C THR A 46 0.33 4.52 -2.20
N SER A 47 -0.32 5.59 -1.72
CA SER A 47 -1.69 5.94 -2.09
C SER A 47 -1.66 6.79 -3.37
N PRO A 48 -2.13 6.29 -4.52
CA PRO A 48 -2.27 7.10 -5.72
C PRO A 48 -3.46 8.07 -5.60
N ILE A 49 -3.38 9.17 -6.35
CA ILE A 49 -4.45 10.17 -6.52
C ILE A 49 -4.48 10.58 -8.00
N PRO A 50 -5.64 10.90 -8.60
CA PRO A 50 -5.70 11.29 -10.00
C PRO A 50 -4.89 12.57 -10.24
N SER A 51 -3.94 12.54 -11.18
CA SER A 51 -3.09 13.69 -11.50
C SER A 51 -3.89 14.96 -11.82
N LEU A 52 -3.52 16.08 -11.19
CA LEU A 52 -4.11 17.40 -11.47
C LEU A 52 -4.06 17.76 -12.95
N GLU A 53 -2.92 17.55 -13.61
CA GLU A 53 -2.74 17.92 -15.01
C GLU A 53 -3.60 17.07 -15.96
N LYS A 54 -3.79 15.79 -15.62
CA LYS A 54 -4.46 14.83 -16.50
C LYS A 54 -5.97 14.81 -16.32
N TYR A 55 -6.45 15.00 -15.10
CA TYR A 55 -7.85 14.81 -14.72
C TYR A 55 -8.58 16.12 -14.40
N TYR A 56 -7.87 17.25 -14.32
CA TYR A 56 -8.46 18.51 -13.89
C TYR A 56 -8.03 19.70 -14.77
N PRO A 57 -8.82 20.80 -14.79
CA PRO A 57 -8.46 22.01 -15.53
C PRO A 57 -7.13 22.62 -15.06
N PRO A 58 -6.36 23.28 -15.96
CA PRO A 58 -5.11 23.95 -15.60
C PRO A 58 -5.28 24.96 -14.45
N GLY A 59 -4.30 25.00 -13.54
CA GLY A 59 -4.28 25.93 -12.41
C GLY A 59 -5.03 25.46 -11.16
N LYS A 60 -5.61 24.25 -11.16
CA LYS A 60 -6.25 23.69 -9.96
C LYS A 60 -5.21 23.42 -8.87
N GLN A 61 -5.54 23.83 -7.64
CA GLN A 61 -4.82 23.46 -6.42
C GLN A 61 -5.64 22.43 -5.64
N SER A 62 -4.98 21.49 -4.97
CA SER A 62 -5.64 20.43 -4.19
C SER A 62 -4.87 20.15 -2.91
N MET A 63 -5.55 20.28 -1.78
CA MET A 63 -5.02 19.88 -0.47
C MET A 63 -4.91 18.36 -0.38
N MET A 64 -5.80 17.62 -1.05
CA MET A 64 -5.68 16.16 -1.10
C MET A 64 -4.36 15.69 -1.72
N HIS A 65 -3.89 16.35 -2.77
CA HIS A 65 -2.61 16.04 -3.40
C HIS A 65 -1.43 16.28 -2.44
N ILE A 66 -1.46 17.39 -1.71
CA ILE A 66 -0.45 17.72 -0.70
C ILE A 66 -0.43 16.65 0.40
N TYR A 67 -1.61 16.21 0.88
CA TYR A 67 -1.69 15.17 1.89
C TYR A 67 -1.17 13.82 1.36
N HIS A 68 -1.62 13.39 0.19
CA HIS A 68 -1.12 12.15 -0.43
C HIS A 68 0.41 12.19 -0.56
N GLN A 69 0.98 13.32 -0.97
CA GLN A 69 2.43 13.50 -1.03
C GLN A 69 3.08 13.31 0.36
N TYR A 70 2.59 13.96 1.41
CA TYR A 70 3.17 13.83 2.75
C TYR A 70 3.06 12.42 3.33
N TYR A 71 1.92 11.75 3.18
CA TYR A 71 1.74 10.36 3.63
C TYR A 71 2.60 9.39 2.81
N ASN A 72 2.67 9.54 1.49
CA ASN A 72 3.52 8.71 0.62
C ASN A 72 5.01 8.88 0.96
N GLN A 73 5.45 10.09 1.31
CA GLN A 73 6.81 10.31 1.80
C GLN A 73 7.12 9.50 3.06
N GLN A 74 6.17 9.37 4.00
CA GLN A 74 6.36 8.53 5.19
C GLN A 74 6.48 7.06 4.82
N ILE A 75 5.67 6.58 3.87
CA ILE A 75 5.74 5.21 3.36
C ILE A 75 7.11 4.92 2.74
N HIS A 76 7.62 5.82 1.90
CA HIS A 76 8.96 5.70 1.32
C HIS A 76 10.06 5.67 2.40
N SER A 77 9.97 6.55 3.40
CA SER A 77 10.93 6.61 4.50
C SER A 77 10.96 5.30 5.28
N LEU A 78 9.79 4.77 5.65
CA LEU A 78 9.65 3.52 6.40
C LEU A 78 10.06 2.28 5.62
N ALA A 79 9.73 2.21 4.33
CA ALA A 79 10.20 1.14 3.46
C ALA A 79 11.73 1.08 3.47
N ARG A 80 12.38 2.24 3.31
CA ARG A 80 13.85 2.35 3.29
C ARG A 80 14.47 2.04 4.66
N SER A 81 13.98 2.66 5.73
CA SER A 81 14.60 2.54 7.06
C SER A 81 14.42 1.16 7.67
N THR A 82 13.29 0.50 7.40
CA THR A 82 13.01 -0.82 7.95
C THR A 82 13.43 -1.95 6.99
N GLY A 83 13.55 -1.69 5.69
CA GLY A 83 13.71 -2.73 4.66
C GLY A 83 12.42 -3.50 4.36
N ALA A 84 11.25 -2.91 4.66
CA ALA A 84 9.97 -3.48 4.24
C ALA A 84 9.82 -3.40 2.71
N GLY A 85 9.08 -4.33 2.13
CA GLY A 85 8.71 -4.25 0.72
C GLY A 85 7.84 -3.03 0.45
N MET A 86 7.90 -2.50 -0.77
CA MET A 86 7.09 -1.35 -1.16
C MET A 86 6.73 -1.42 -2.64
N VAL A 87 5.46 -1.10 -2.93
CA VAL A 87 4.98 -0.83 -4.28
C VAL A 87 4.66 0.65 -4.37
N ASP A 88 5.30 1.35 -5.30
CA ASP A 88 5.01 2.76 -5.55
C ASP A 88 3.86 2.93 -6.56
N LEU A 89 2.65 2.60 -6.10
CA LEU A 89 1.43 2.72 -6.92
C LEU A 89 1.17 4.16 -7.35
N ALA A 90 1.46 5.15 -6.50
CA ALA A 90 1.33 6.56 -6.86
C ALA A 90 2.15 6.91 -8.11
N ARG A 91 3.41 6.46 -8.17
CA ARG A 91 4.25 6.66 -9.36
C ARG A 91 3.75 5.89 -10.58
N GLU A 92 3.31 4.64 -10.41
CA GLU A 92 2.82 3.85 -11.54
C GLU A 92 1.51 4.43 -12.10
N PHE A 93 0.59 4.85 -11.24
CA PHE A 93 -0.69 5.43 -11.64
C PHE A 93 -0.53 6.75 -12.41
N ASN A 94 0.53 7.51 -12.15
CA ASN A 94 0.85 8.72 -12.92
C ASN A 94 1.10 8.46 -14.40
N ARG A 95 1.27 7.22 -14.85
CA ARG A 95 1.47 6.87 -16.26
C ARG A 95 0.16 6.76 -17.04
N TYR A 96 -0.98 6.82 -16.37
CA TYR A 96 -2.31 6.59 -16.94
C TYR A 96 -3.28 7.72 -16.59
N ASP A 97 -4.39 7.79 -17.31
CA ASP A 97 -5.42 8.85 -17.26
C ASP A 97 -6.86 8.30 -17.12
N ASP A 98 -7.00 7.00 -16.86
CA ASP A 98 -8.26 6.25 -16.85
C ASP A 98 -8.27 5.12 -15.79
N LEU A 99 -7.63 5.30 -14.63
CA LEU A 99 -7.53 4.23 -13.60
C LEU A 99 -8.53 4.34 -12.45
N PHE A 100 -9.32 5.41 -12.41
CA PHE A 100 -10.30 5.68 -11.36
C PHE A 100 -11.72 5.51 -11.93
N ASP A 101 -12.70 5.16 -11.07
CA ASP A 101 -14.09 4.99 -11.49
C ASP A 101 -14.73 6.33 -11.92
N ASP A 102 -14.59 7.34 -11.05
CA ASP A 102 -14.99 8.71 -11.33
C ASP A 102 -13.92 9.65 -10.76
N ALA A 103 -12.85 9.90 -11.50
CA ALA A 103 -11.72 10.69 -11.00
C ALA A 103 -12.09 12.12 -10.53
N VAL A 104 -13.23 12.65 -10.99
CA VAL A 104 -13.68 14.01 -10.67
C VAL A 104 -14.45 14.04 -9.36
N ASN A 105 -15.36 13.07 -9.15
CA ASN A 105 -16.24 13.05 -7.98
C ASN A 105 -15.82 12.02 -6.92
N ASP A 106 -15.17 10.94 -7.33
CA ASP A 106 -14.62 9.85 -6.51
C ASP A 106 -13.13 9.57 -6.84
N PRO A 107 -12.23 10.47 -6.43
CA PRO A 107 -10.79 10.38 -6.71
C PRO A 107 -10.05 9.31 -5.90
N ILE A 108 -10.75 8.41 -5.19
CA ILE A 108 -10.14 7.41 -4.30
C ILE A 108 -10.32 6.00 -4.85
N HIS A 109 -11.46 5.68 -5.47
CA HIS A 109 -11.75 4.32 -5.92
C HIS A 109 -11.21 4.06 -7.33
N PHE A 110 -10.52 2.93 -7.45
CA PHE A 110 -9.95 2.47 -8.71
C PHE A 110 -11.00 1.72 -9.50
N ASN A 111 -11.03 1.93 -10.81
CA ASN A 111 -11.82 1.09 -11.68
C ASN A 111 -11.18 -0.28 -11.89
N ALA A 112 -11.84 -1.14 -12.67
CA ALA A 112 -11.33 -2.48 -12.98
C ALA A 112 -9.91 -2.47 -13.60
N ARG A 113 -9.55 -1.45 -14.36
CA ARG A 113 -8.20 -1.30 -14.93
C ARG A 113 -7.20 -0.89 -13.85
N GLY A 114 -7.54 0.08 -13.00
CA GLY A 114 -6.70 0.49 -11.86
C GLY A 114 -6.40 -0.66 -10.91
N HIS A 115 -7.39 -1.49 -10.58
CA HIS A 115 -7.17 -2.71 -9.80
C HIS A 115 -6.23 -3.72 -10.48
N ARG A 116 -6.32 -3.90 -11.80
CA ARG A 116 -5.41 -4.79 -12.54
C ARG A 116 -3.98 -4.27 -12.52
N VAL A 117 -3.77 -2.96 -12.70
CA VAL A 117 -2.45 -2.33 -12.60
C VAL A 117 -1.87 -2.53 -11.20
N ALA A 118 -2.64 -2.21 -10.16
CA ALA A 118 -2.19 -2.39 -8.78
C ALA A 118 -1.83 -3.86 -8.46
N ALA A 119 -2.68 -4.80 -8.87
CA ALA A 119 -2.42 -6.23 -8.68
C ALA A 119 -1.16 -6.71 -9.40
N ALA A 120 -0.89 -6.22 -10.62
CA ALA A 120 0.32 -6.55 -11.37
C ALA A 120 1.59 -6.06 -10.66
N GLU A 121 1.59 -4.82 -10.16
CA GLU A 121 2.73 -4.25 -9.44
C GLU A 121 2.98 -4.96 -8.09
N ILE A 122 1.91 -5.27 -7.35
CA ILE A 122 2.00 -6.07 -6.11
C ILE A 122 2.61 -7.44 -6.41
N TYR A 123 2.17 -8.09 -7.49
CA TYR A 123 2.68 -9.39 -7.88
C TYR A 123 4.19 -9.35 -8.22
N GLN A 124 4.67 -8.29 -8.90
CA GLN A 124 6.10 -8.16 -9.20
C GLN A 124 6.94 -8.08 -7.91
N VAL A 125 6.54 -7.27 -6.94
CA VAL A 125 7.27 -7.17 -5.67
C VAL A 125 7.25 -8.50 -4.89
N ILE A 126 6.13 -9.21 -4.88
CA ILE A 126 6.03 -10.54 -4.28
C ILE A 126 7.02 -11.53 -4.92
N LYS A 127 7.16 -11.47 -6.25
CA LYS A 127 8.06 -12.31 -7.03
C LYS A 127 9.53 -11.95 -6.81
N GLU A 128 9.87 -10.66 -6.84
CA GLU A 128 11.26 -10.16 -6.69
C GLU A 128 11.83 -10.43 -5.29
N GLN A 129 10.98 -10.39 -4.26
CA GLN A 129 11.38 -10.68 -2.89
C GLN A 129 11.45 -12.18 -2.58
N ASP A 130 11.25 -13.04 -3.58
CA ASP A 130 11.14 -14.50 -3.44
C ASP A 130 10.20 -14.95 -2.31
N ILE A 131 9.15 -14.17 -2.05
CA ILE A 131 8.17 -14.51 -1.01
C ILE A 131 7.57 -15.88 -1.33
N LEU A 132 7.33 -16.16 -2.62
CA LEU A 132 6.74 -17.42 -3.10
C LEU A 132 7.73 -18.62 -3.02
N GLY A 133 9.02 -18.47 -3.32
CA GLY A 133 10.00 -19.55 -3.14
C GLY A 133 10.32 -19.81 -1.65
N SER A 134 10.24 -18.78 -0.81
CA SER A 134 10.34 -18.92 0.64
C SER A 134 9.13 -19.66 1.26
N MET A 135 7.96 -19.63 0.62
CA MET A 135 6.79 -20.39 1.05
C MET A 135 6.98 -21.88 0.76
N ASP A 136 7.43 -22.25 -0.45
CA ASP A 136 7.60 -23.65 -0.84
C ASP A 136 8.63 -24.39 0.04
N SER A 137 9.70 -23.70 0.43
CA SER A 137 10.71 -24.24 1.36
C SER A 137 10.24 -24.31 2.83
N ARG A 138 9.33 -23.42 3.28
CA ARG A 138 8.72 -23.49 4.62
C ARG A 138 7.68 -24.60 4.72
N PHE A 139 6.83 -24.77 3.70
CA PHE A 139 5.88 -25.88 3.63
C PHE A 139 6.60 -27.23 3.59
N LYS A 140 7.66 -27.36 2.78
CA LYS A 140 8.50 -28.57 2.78
C LYS A 140 9.11 -28.86 4.14
N ARG A 141 9.62 -27.85 4.85
CA ARG A 141 10.19 -28.01 6.21
C ARG A 141 9.13 -28.39 7.25
N GLN A 142 7.94 -27.79 7.22
CA GLN A 142 6.84 -28.19 8.12
C GLN A 142 6.31 -29.60 7.82
N ALA A 143 6.20 -29.97 6.55
CA ALA A 143 5.79 -31.32 6.14
C ALA A 143 6.81 -32.38 6.59
N LEU A 144 8.12 -32.12 6.40
CA LEU A 144 9.20 -33.00 6.85
C LEU A 144 9.27 -33.10 8.37
N GLY A 145 9.10 -31.99 9.09
CA GLY A 145 9.05 -31.99 10.55
C GLY A 145 7.92 -32.84 11.12
N ARG A 146 6.70 -32.72 10.56
CA ARG A 146 5.54 -33.55 10.97
C ARG A 146 5.73 -35.03 10.65
N ALA A 147 6.32 -35.36 9.50
CA ALA A 147 6.63 -36.74 9.13
C ALA A 147 7.66 -37.38 10.07
N ALA A 148 8.70 -36.63 10.48
CA ALA A 148 9.69 -37.09 11.44
C ALA A 148 9.09 -37.35 12.83
N THR A 149 8.19 -36.48 13.30
CA THR A 149 7.50 -36.67 14.60
C THR A 149 6.58 -37.90 14.59
N GLN A 150 5.90 -38.18 13.47
CA GLN A 150 5.07 -39.39 13.33
C GLN A 150 5.89 -40.68 13.24
N ALA A 151 7.06 -40.63 12.59
CA ALA A 151 7.97 -41.78 12.53
C ALA A 151 8.56 -42.13 13.91
N TYR A 152 8.92 -41.13 14.71
CA TYR A 152 9.47 -41.33 16.06
C TYR A 152 8.43 -41.82 17.07
N GLY A 153 7.15 -41.45 16.90
CA GLY A 153 6.05 -41.90 17.75
C GLY A 153 5.59 -43.34 17.51
N ARG A 154 6.00 -43.97 16.40
CA ARG A 154 5.67 -45.38 16.08
C ARG A 154 6.75 -46.39 16.48
N GLN A 155 7.88 -45.92 17.02
CA GLN A 155 8.99 -46.76 17.48
C GLN A 155 9.08 -46.90 19.01
N LYS A 156 8.05 -46.45 19.75
CA LYS A 156 7.93 -46.65 21.20
C LYS A 156 6.82 -47.63 21.53
#